data_AF-A0A8H4RX49-F1
#
_entry.id   AF-A0A8H4RX49-F1
#
_cell.length_a   1.000
_cell.length_b   1.000
_cell.length_c   1.000
_cell.angle_alpha   90.00
_cell.angle_beta   90.00
_cell.angle_gamma   90.00
#
_symmetry.space_group_name_H-M   'P 1'
#
loop_
_entity.id
_entity.type
_entity.pdbx_description
1 polymer ?
#
loop_
_entity_poly.entity_id
_entity_poly.type
_entity_poly.pdbx_seq_one_letter_code
_entity_poly.pdbx_strand_id
1 'polypeptide(L)'
;MPSLKTTFAVLATTLFTIGAQAQAQYYIDPNSVPLDQRTSWCQTQEVSCPLLCLQLPGASSTTDANTCNPTLLTYSCICGNGQSPNASEYSQTLPYFICTEYGIQCVDGCAGDTTCQSACVDDHPCGAQNPTRVNATTTTSSAPAATLGAGASSGTAGVVYTGIGGAASTATASGKSEPQALLPSPVTSPKSPMAPSKKQAVHECVSEDALIHLKSYKYSSVDKSLISNYILKHYWNAFVELLPLWLAPNMVTLLGFFFILSNVICLEIWMPDLVGPGPSWLYYSFAFGLWMYSTMDNVDGKQARRTGTSSGLGELFDHGIDSLNCTLASLCETAAMGLGTSKAGIFTALIPCLPMFFSTWETYHTHTLYLGIFNGPTEGLILACTIMILSGYYGPEIWTQRITDLIGHQSFLGFEDVFGTYSVRDLWVPILVTSLFGAHVPFCVYNVVKARRSQNLPVIPVFLEWTPMAVYTFSIAAWLYSPYSTLMAENRLVLFCLTMSFVFGRMTTKIILAHLTRQPFPYWTVMLTPLVGGAILGNLPRFGLPAVSVFVELWYLRAYFVFAVVVYFRWAFLVINSICAYLGINCLTIPTKKIAANQEKPKASNGAAKTVNGFRAGKRSD
;
A
#
# COMPACT_ATOMS: atom_id res chain seq x y z
N MET A 1 -2.14 -40.13 62.88
CA MET A 1 -2.99 -41.29 63.25
C MET A 1 -4.39 -40.77 63.56
N PRO A 2 -5.44 -41.48 63.12
CA PRO A 2 -6.73 -40.90 62.73
C PRO A 2 -7.76 -40.89 63.88
N SER A 3 -8.84 -40.11 63.73
CA SER A 3 -10.09 -40.40 64.45
C SER A 3 -11.33 -39.98 63.66
N LEU A 4 -12.11 -41.02 63.35
CA LEU A 4 -13.56 -41.13 63.28
C LEU A 4 -14.44 -40.20 62.40
N LYS A 5 -14.91 -40.82 61.32
CA LYS A 5 -16.29 -40.79 60.79
C LYS A 5 -17.31 -40.95 61.95
N THR A 6 -18.51 -40.37 61.96
CA THR A 6 -19.66 -40.77 61.12
C THR A 6 -20.91 -39.85 61.29
N THR A 7 -21.49 -39.47 60.14
CA THR A 7 -22.93 -39.36 59.75
C THR A 7 -23.93 -38.48 60.49
N PHE A 8 -24.46 -37.48 59.76
CA PHE A 8 -25.86 -37.32 59.27
C PHE A 8 -25.76 -36.20 58.18
N ALA A 9 -26.45 -36.13 57.04
CA ALA A 9 -27.59 -36.82 56.47
C ALA A 9 -27.53 -36.72 54.92
N VAL A 10 -28.22 -37.63 54.26
CA VAL A 10 -28.41 -37.71 52.80
C VAL A 10 -29.47 -36.70 52.37
N LEU A 11 -29.11 -35.75 51.49
CA LEU A 11 -30.00 -35.30 50.40
C LEU A 11 -29.13 -34.87 49.22
N ALA A 12 -29.40 -35.48 48.07
CA ALA A 12 -28.52 -35.53 46.93
C ALA A 12 -28.46 -34.21 46.14
N THR A 13 -27.21 -33.87 45.83
CA THR A 13 -26.67 -32.93 44.85
C THR A 13 -27.29 -33.01 43.45
N THR A 14 -27.52 -31.84 42.84
CA THR A 14 -27.06 -31.52 41.48
C THR A 14 -26.91 -29.99 41.36
N LEU A 15 -25.75 -29.47 41.79
CA LEU A 15 -25.28 -28.17 41.34
C LEU A 15 -24.85 -28.32 39.88
N PHE A 16 -25.51 -27.62 38.97
CA PHE A 16 -24.90 -27.26 37.68
C PHE A 16 -23.86 -26.18 37.96
N THR A 17 -22.60 -26.57 38.06
CA THR A 17 -21.46 -25.66 37.97
C THR A 17 -21.28 -25.27 36.51
N ILE A 18 -21.79 -24.10 36.12
CA ILE A 18 -21.34 -23.43 34.89
C ILE A 18 -19.94 -22.89 35.20
N GLY A 19 -18.93 -23.45 34.55
CA GLY A 19 -17.58 -22.90 34.54
C GLY A 19 -17.60 -21.57 33.80
N ALA A 20 -17.74 -20.47 34.54
CA ALA A 20 -17.39 -19.15 34.06
C ALA A 20 -15.86 -19.04 34.07
N GLN A 21 -15.20 -19.25 32.92
CA GLN A 21 -13.88 -18.66 32.72
C GLN A 21 -14.08 -17.15 32.57
N ALA A 22 -13.92 -16.42 33.67
CA ALA A 22 -13.98 -14.97 33.70
C ALA A 22 -12.71 -14.39 33.06
N GLN A 23 -12.74 -14.14 31.75
CA GLN A 23 -12.02 -13.01 31.19
C GLN A 23 -12.90 -11.77 31.36
N ALA A 24 -12.31 -10.65 31.79
CA ALA A 24 -13.04 -9.41 32.01
C ALA A 24 -13.78 -8.99 30.73
N GLN A 25 -15.11 -9.05 30.75
CA GLN A 25 -15.92 -8.43 29.73
C GLN A 25 -15.75 -6.92 29.86
N TYR A 26 -15.22 -6.28 28.81
CA TYR A 26 -15.16 -4.82 28.73
C TYR A 26 -16.58 -4.26 28.78
N TYR A 27 -16.73 -3.10 29.42
CA TYR A 27 -18.00 -2.40 29.52
C TYR A 27 -17.89 -1.05 28.82
N ILE A 28 -18.89 -0.74 28.00
CA ILE A 28 -19.14 0.60 27.43
C ILE A 28 -20.59 0.96 27.74
N ASP A 29 -20.89 2.25 27.86
CA ASP A 29 -22.29 2.70 27.85
C ASP A 29 -22.88 2.42 26.47
N PRO A 30 -23.92 1.58 26.31
CA PRO A 30 -24.52 1.33 25.01
C PRO A 30 -24.94 2.61 24.27
N ASN A 31 -25.35 3.64 25.00
CA ASN A 31 -25.78 4.90 24.39
C ASN A 31 -24.64 5.77 23.87
N SER A 32 -23.38 5.44 24.19
CA SER A 32 -22.20 6.05 23.56
C SER A 32 -22.06 5.66 22.08
N VAL A 33 -22.74 4.60 21.64
CA VAL A 33 -22.70 4.09 20.26
C VAL A 33 -24.06 4.25 19.58
N PRO A 34 -24.11 4.75 18.33
CA PRO A 34 -25.34 4.82 17.53
C PRO A 34 -26.09 3.48 17.44
N LEU A 35 -27.42 3.51 17.49
CA LEU A 35 -28.26 2.32 17.52
C LEU A 35 -28.13 1.44 16.26
N ASP A 36 -27.93 2.06 15.10
CA ASP A 36 -27.69 1.38 13.82
C ASP A 36 -26.39 0.57 13.85
N GLN A 37 -25.32 1.14 14.42
CA GLN A 37 -24.04 0.45 14.59
C GLN A 37 -24.16 -0.74 15.56
N ARG A 38 -24.85 -0.57 16.70
CA ARG A 38 -25.10 -1.67 17.65
C ARG A 38 -26.00 -2.77 17.06
N THR A 39 -26.95 -2.39 16.21
CA THR A 39 -27.79 -3.35 15.47
C THR A 39 -26.95 -4.19 14.51
N SER A 40 -26.01 -3.56 13.80
CA SER A 40 -25.07 -4.28 12.94
C SER A 40 -24.18 -5.24 13.74
N TRP A 41 -23.64 -4.81 14.89
CA TRP A 41 -22.86 -5.70 15.75
C TRP A 41 -23.63 -6.94 16.20
N CYS A 42 -24.91 -6.76 16.53
CA CYS A 42 -25.79 -7.86 16.89
C CYS A 42 -26.06 -8.83 15.73
N GLN A 43 -26.31 -8.32 14.53
CA GLN A 43 -26.47 -9.16 13.34
C GLN A 43 -25.21 -10.00 13.09
N THR A 44 -24.03 -9.41 13.24
CA THR A 44 -22.77 -10.12 13.08
C THR A 44 -22.59 -11.19 14.17
N GLN A 45 -22.91 -10.87 15.44
CA GLN A 45 -22.89 -11.86 16.53
C GLN A 45 -23.79 -13.07 16.24
N GLU A 46 -25.00 -12.82 15.72
CA GLU A 46 -25.97 -13.88 15.40
C GLU A 46 -25.50 -14.74 14.21
N VAL A 47 -24.85 -14.16 13.22
CA VAL A 47 -24.26 -14.90 12.08
C VAL A 47 -23.02 -15.68 12.51
N SER A 48 -22.22 -15.14 13.44
CA SER A 48 -21.01 -15.78 13.95
C SER A 48 -21.33 -17.01 14.81
N CYS A 49 -22.41 -16.99 15.61
CA CYS A 49 -22.71 -18.06 16.55
C CYS A 49 -22.73 -19.49 15.94
N PRO A 50 -23.47 -19.77 14.83
CA PRO A 50 -23.42 -21.08 14.16
C PRO A 50 -22.02 -21.50 13.71
N LEU A 51 -21.17 -20.55 13.31
CA LEU A 51 -19.79 -20.82 12.88
C LEU A 51 -18.89 -21.15 14.06
N LEU A 52 -19.10 -20.51 15.21
CA LEU A 52 -18.40 -20.83 16.45
C LEU A 52 -18.79 -22.22 16.96
N CYS A 53 -20.06 -22.60 16.81
CA CYS A 53 -20.54 -23.93 17.20
C CYS A 53 -19.90 -25.07 16.40
N LEU A 54 -19.54 -24.83 15.14
CA LEU A 54 -18.78 -25.78 14.33
C LEU A 54 -17.35 -26.01 14.81
N GLN A 55 -16.83 -25.15 15.69
CA GLN A 55 -15.48 -25.28 16.23
C GLN A 55 -15.43 -26.07 17.55
N LEU A 56 -16.58 -26.40 18.13
CA LEU A 56 -16.66 -27.17 19.38
C LEU A 56 -16.64 -28.69 19.10
N PRO A 57 -16.14 -29.51 20.05
CA PRO A 57 -16.24 -30.96 19.96
C PRO A 57 -17.69 -31.43 19.81
N GLY A 58 -17.96 -32.30 18.82
CA GLY A 58 -19.33 -32.71 18.46
C GLY A 58 -20.06 -31.69 17.55
N ALA A 59 -19.28 -31.03 16.68
CA ALA A 59 -19.68 -29.92 15.81
C ALA A 59 -21.09 -30.03 15.22
N SER A 60 -21.92 -29.04 15.55
CA SER A 60 -23.21 -28.78 14.92
C SER A 60 -23.29 -27.30 14.57
N SER A 61 -23.84 -26.97 13.41
CA SER A 61 -24.19 -25.58 13.06
C SER A 61 -25.55 -25.17 13.64
N THR A 62 -26.27 -26.07 14.31
CA THR A 62 -27.52 -25.75 14.99
C THR A 62 -27.26 -24.98 16.28
N THR A 63 -28.18 -24.10 16.65
CA THR A 63 -28.12 -23.27 17.86
C THR A 63 -29.43 -23.40 18.65
N ASP A 64 -29.33 -23.72 19.93
CA ASP A 64 -30.47 -23.74 20.86
C ASP A 64 -30.82 -22.31 21.34
N ALA A 65 -29.84 -21.41 21.37
CA ALA A 65 -30.07 -19.98 21.57
C ALA A 65 -29.09 -19.17 20.71
N ASN A 66 -29.60 -18.20 19.96
CA ASN A 66 -28.81 -17.31 19.12
C ASN A 66 -29.52 -15.97 19.02
N THR A 67 -29.32 -15.12 20.03
CA THR A 67 -30.03 -13.85 20.16
C THR A 67 -29.08 -12.74 20.55
N CYS A 68 -29.28 -11.52 20.05
CA CYS A 68 -28.56 -10.34 20.49
C CYS A 68 -29.48 -9.13 20.72
N ASN A 69 -29.21 -8.37 21.79
CA ASN A 69 -29.94 -7.15 22.14
C ASN A 69 -29.05 -5.91 21.93
N PRO A 70 -29.32 -5.09 20.90
CA PRO A 70 -28.49 -3.91 20.60
C PRO A 70 -28.69 -2.76 21.60
N THR A 71 -29.77 -2.75 22.38
CA THR A 71 -30.03 -1.71 23.38
C THR A 71 -29.16 -1.93 24.62
N LEU A 72 -29.02 -3.20 25.03
CA LEU A 72 -28.28 -3.59 26.23
C LEU A 72 -26.86 -4.09 25.94
N LEU A 73 -26.50 -4.27 24.66
CA LEU A 73 -25.25 -4.92 24.24
C LEU A 73 -25.05 -6.29 24.89
N THR A 74 -26.13 -7.08 24.94
CA THR A 74 -26.11 -8.46 25.46
C THR A 74 -26.39 -9.46 24.35
N TYR A 75 -25.85 -10.67 24.48
CA TYR A 75 -26.11 -11.75 23.53
C TYR A 75 -26.23 -13.11 24.23
N SER A 76 -26.79 -14.09 23.52
CA SER A 76 -26.81 -15.50 23.89
C SER A 76 -26.42 -16.33 22.67
N CYS A 77 -25.44 -17.22 22.85
CA CYS A 77 -25.00 -18.17 21.83
C CYS A 77 -24.82 -19.56 22.47
N ILE A 78 -25.82 -20.42 22.28
CA ILE A 78 -25.84 -21.80 22.77
C ILE A 78 -26.00 -22.69 21.54
N CYS A 79 -25.03 -23.56 21.32
CA CYS A 79 -25.00 -24.54 20.24
C CYS A 79 -26.00 -25.67 20.49
N GLY A 80 -26.43 -26.37 19.44
CA GLY A 80 -27.41 -27.46 19.55
C GLY A 80 -26.93 -28.73 20.27
N ASN A 81 -25.65 -28.74 20.68
CA ASN A 81 -25.10 -29.74 21.60
C ASN A 81 -25.10 -29.24 23.07
N GLY A 82 -25.79 -28.13 23.37
CA GLY A 82 -25.89 -27.51 24.68
C GLY A 82 -24.65 -26.73 25.14
N GLN A 83 -23.61 -26.60 24.31
CA GLN A 83 -22.38 -25.89 24.67
C GLN A 83 -22.43 -24.41 24.24
N SER A 84 -21.73 -23.54 24.99
CA SER A 84 -21.59 -22.13 24.66
C SER A 84 -20.13 -21.82 24.31
N PRO A 85 -19.80 -21.40 23.08
CA PRO A 85 -18.44 -21.06 22.70
C PRO A 85 -18.00 -19.74 23.36
N ASN A 86 -16.70 -19.61 23.64
CA ASN A 86 -16.15 -18.36 24.17
C ASN A 86 -16.03 -17.30 23.06
N ALA A 87 -17.08 -16.51 22.86
CA ALA A 87 -17.12 -15.53 21.75
C ALA A 87 -16.08 -14.40 21.89
N SER A 88 -15.47 -14.17 23.07
CA SER A 88 -14.42 -13.15 23.24
C SER A 88 -13.10 -13.51 22.57
N GLU A 89 -12.89 -14.79 22.21
CA GLU A 89 -11.69 -15.25 21.51
C GLU A 89 -11.75 -15.00 19.99
N TYR A 90 -12.88 -14.55 19.46
CA TYR A 90 -13.12 -14.42 18.04
C TYR A 90 -13.33 -12.95 17.65
N SER A 91 -12.88 -12.59 16.45
CA SER A 91 -13.29 -11.34 15.82
C SER A 91 -14.74 -11.46 15.33
N GLN A 92 -15.38 -10.32 15.00
CA GLN A 92 -16.76 -10.28 14.50
C GLN A 92 -17.79 -10.84 15.49
N THR A 93 -17.56 -10.64 16.78
CA THR A 93 -18.48 -10.99 17.87
C THR A 93 -18.83 -9.73 18.67
N LEU A 94 -19.93 -9.77 19.42
CA LEU A 94 -20.33 -8.64 20.25
C LEU A 94 -19.24 -8.26 21.29
N PRO A 95 -18.58 -9.21 21.99
CA PRO A 95 -17.46 -8.89 22.88
C PRO A 95 -16.28 -8.21 22.16
N TYR A 96 -15.98 -8.62 20.92
CA TYR A 96 -14.92 -7.99 20.12
C TYR A 96 -15.24 -6.52 19.81
N PHE A 97 -16.48 -6.24 19.40
CA PHE A 97 -16.90 -4.88 19.10
C PHE A 97 -16.92 -3.99 20.34
N ILE A 98 -17.40 -4.51 21.48
CA ILE A 98 -17.38 -3.79 22.76
C ILE A 98 -15.94 -3.49 23.18
N CYS A 99 -15.03 -4.45 23.08
CA CYS A 99 -13.61 -4.25 23.38
C CYS A 99 -12.98 -3.16 22.49
N THR A 100 -13.29 -3.21 21.19
CA THR A 100 -12.74 -2.26 20.22
C THR A 100 -13.23 -0.84 20.51
N GLU A 101 -14.52 -0.69 20.80
CA GLU A 101 -15.13 0.60 21.15
C GLU A 101 -14.62 1.13 22.49
N TYR A 102 -14.43 0.25 23.49
CA TYR A 102 -13.78 0.62 24.74
C TYR A 102 -12.38 1.19 24.49
N GLY A 103 -11.58 0.56 23.61
CA GLY A 103 -10.27 1.05 23.23
C GLY A 103 -10.31 2.45 22.60
N ILE A 104 -11.31 2.73 21.75
CA ILE A 104 -11.54 4.06 21.16
C ILE A 104 -11.82 5.09 22.27
N GLN A 105 -12.76 4.79 23.16
CA GLN A 105 -13.14 5.69 24.25
C GLN A 105 -11.99 5.93 25.25
N CYS A 106 -11.17 4.91 25.50
CA CYS A 106 -9.96 5.01 26.31
C CYS A 106 -8.95 5.99 25.68
N VAL A 107 -8.67 5.83 24.38
CA VAL A 107 -7.74 6.69 23.62
C VAL A 107 -8.22 8.15 23.58
N ASP A 108 -9.53 8.36 23.40
CA ASP A 108 -10.14 9.69 23.42
C ASP A 108 -10.03 10.36 24.80
N GLY A 109 -10.17 9.56 25.87
CA GLY A 109 -9.98 9.99 27.26
C GLY A 109 -8.55 10.41 27.61
N CYS A 110 -7.54 10.01 26.83
CA CYS A 110 -6.13 10.33 27.09
C CYS A 110 -5.73 11.77 26.73
N ALA A 111 -6.64 12.60 26.16
CA ALA A 111 -6.39 14.02 25.85
C ALA A 111 -5.09 14.32 25.06
N GLY A 112 -4.63 13.35 24.24
CA GLY A 112 -3.42 13.47 23.43
C GLY A 112 -2.12 12.96 24.07
N ASP A 113 -2.17 12.38 25.28
CA ASP A 113 -1.01 11.69 25.87
C ASP A 113 -0.74 10.38 25.12
N THR A 114 0.36 10.33 24.38
CA THR A 114 0.73 9.20 23.53
C THR A 114 1.03 7.92 24.31
N THR A 115 1.48 8.01 25.57
CA THR A 115 1.78 6.85 26.42
C THR A 115 0.49 6.23 26.95
N CYS A 116 -0.47 7.07 27.35
CA CYS A 116 -1.81 6.64 27.71
C CYS A 116 -2.51 5.99 26.51
N GLN A 117 -2.41 6.61 25.33
CA GLN A 117 -3.03 6.10 24.10
C GLN A 117 -2.45 4.76 23.67
N SER A 118 -1.14 4.54 23.79
CA SER A 118 -0.54 3.23 23.54
C SER A 118 -1.00 2.19 24.56
N ALA A 119 -1.05 2.53 25.86
CA ALA A 119 -1.51 1.61 26.91
C ALA A 119 -2.97 1.17 26.71
N CYS A 120 -3.86 2.07 26.23
CA CYS A 120 -5.24 1.73 25.89
C CYS A 120 -5.37 0.60 24.86
N VAL A 121 -4.40 0.46 23.95
CA VAL A 121 -4.44 -0.52 22.85
C VAL A 121 -3.57 -1.74 23.17
N ASP A 122 -2.38 -1.52 23.73
CA ASP A 122 -1.38 -2.56 23.97
C ASP A 122 -1.75 -3.45 25.16
N ASP A 123 -2.32 -2.87 26.23
CA ASP A 123 -2.71 -3.61 27.42
C ASP A 123 -4.09 -4.29 27.29
N HIS A 124 -4.85 -3.93 26.25
CA HIS A 124 -6.24 -4.37 26.06
C HIS A 124 -6.49 -4.93 24.64
N PRO A 125 -5.77 -5.98 24.20
CA PRO A 125 -5.92 -6.54 22.86
C PRO A 125 -7.28 -7.23 22.68
N CYS A 126 -8.00 -6.90 21.60
CA CYS A 126 -9.33 -7.41 21.32
C CYS A 126 -9.32 -8.60 20.35
N GLY A 127 -9.86 -9.75 20.78
CA GLY A 127 -10.18 -10.92 19.95
C GLY A 127 -9.00 -11.59 19.22
N ALA A 128 -9.17 -12.86 18.85
CA ALA A 128 -8.33 -13.65 17.92
C ALA A 128 -6.80 -13.48 18.02
N GLN A 129 -6.27 -13.25 19.23
CA GLN A 129 -4.83 -13.06 19.43
C GLN A 129 -4.06 -14.37 19.19
N ASN A 130 -4.66 -15.52 19.51
CA ASN A 130 -4.12 -16.87 19.29
C ASN A 130 -5.23 -17.90 19.07
N PRO A 131 -5.93 -17.90 17.91
CA PRO A 131 -7.08 -18.78 17.70
C PRO A 131 -6.66 -20.26 17.65
N THR A 132 -7.33 -21.11 18.43
CA THR A 132 -7.13 -22.57 18.40
C THR A 132 -7.70 -23.14 17.10
N ARG A 133 -6.84 -23.69 16.24
CA ARG A 133 -7.25 -24.27 14.95
C ARG A 133 -7.71 -25.72 15.14
N VAL A 134 -9.01 -25.92 15.19
CA VAL A 134 -9.62 -27.25 15.39
C VAL A 134 -9.61 -28.16 14.15
N ASN A 135 -9.33 -27.61 12.96
CA ASN A 135 -9.09 -28.38 11.73
C ASN A 135 -7.76 -27.96 11.08
N ALA A 136 -6.66 -28.59 11.50
CA ALA A 136 -5.37 -28.45 10.81
C ALA A 136 -5.36 -29.37 9.57
N THR A 137 -5.34 -28.80 8.36
CA THR A 137 -5.01 -29.57 7.16
C THR A 137 -3.52 -29.91 7.23
N THR A 138 -3.20 -31.18 7.45
CA THR A 138 -1.82 -31.67 7.39
C THR A 138 -1.34 -31.63 5.94
N THR A 139 -0.57 -30.60 5.58
CA THR A 139 0.26 -30.67 4.37
C THR A 139 1.42 -31.61 4.67
N THR A 140 1.24 -32.90 4.39
CA THR A 140 2.32 -33.89 4.38
C THR A 140 3.28 -33.55 3.24
N SER A 141 4.37 -32.88 3.60
CA SER A 141 5.59 -32.78 2.80
C SER A 141 6.34 -34.11 2.88
N SER A 142 6.02 -35.05 2.00
CA SER A 142 6.92 -36.18 1.67
C SER A 142 6.35 -37.03 0.53
N ALA A 143 7.03 -37.04 -0.60
CA ALA A 143 7.04 -38.19 -1.52
C ALA A 143 8.33 -38.16 -2.37
N PRO A 144 8.84 -39.35 -2.76
CA PRO A 144 10.26 -39.65 -2.84
C PRO A 144 10.86 -39.50 -4.24
N ALA A 145 12.19 -39.58 -4.31
CA ALA A 145 12.95 -39.75 -5.53
C ALA A 145 12.46 -40.98 -6.33
N ALA A 146 12.21 -40.79 -7.63
CA ALA A 146 12.08 -41.87 -8.60
C ALA A 146 12.97 -41.58 -9.81
N THR A 147 13.91 -42.49 -10.04
CA THR A 147 14.81 -42.55 -11.21
C THR A 147 14.11 -43.10 -12.45
N LEU A 148 14.23 -42.34 -13.54
CA LEU A 148 14.41 -42.67 -14.97
C LEU A 148 13.52 -43.71 -15.69
N GLY A 149 12.94 -43.25 -16.80
CA GLY A 149 12.57 -44.06 -17.97
C GLY A 149 12.29 -43.16 -19.19
N ALA A 150 13.11 -43.28 -20.23
CA ALA A 150 13.00 -42.55 -21.50
C ALA A 150 11.89 -43.13 -22.40
N GLY A 151 11.19 -42.28 -23.16
CA GLY A 151 10.22 -42.69 -24.18
C GLY A 151 9.50 -41.50 -24.81
N ALA A 152 9.44 -41.46 -26.14
CA ALA A 152 9.23 -40.29 -26.98
C ALA A 152 7.75 -39.89 -27.25
N SER A 153 7.60 -38.60 -27.58
CA SER A 153 6.67 -37.97 -28.55
C SER A 153 5.22 -38.47 -28.69
N SER A 154 4.24 -37.60 -28.42
CA SER A 154 3.36 -36.95 -29.42
C SER A 154 2.11 -36.32 -28.78
N GLY A 155 1.68 -35.17 -29.32
CA GLY A 155 0.27 -34.85 -29.52
C GLY A 155 -0.59 -34.33 -28.34
N THR A 156 -0.76 -33.01 -28.32
CA THR A 156 -2.06 -32.29 -28.23
C THR A 156 -3.09 -32.58 -27.11
N ALA A 157 -3.42 -31.47 -26.42
CA ALA A 157 -4.75 -31.01 -26.02
C ALA A 157 -5.39 -31.55 -24.72
N GLY A 158 -6.06 -30.62 -24.02
CA GLY A 158 -7.31 -30.94 -23.35
C GLY A 158 -7.32 -30.77 -21.84
N VAL A 159 -7.71 -29.58 -21.39
CA VAL A 159 -8.30 -29.35 -20.07
C VAL A 159 -9.67 -30.05 -20.01
N VAL A 160 -9.92 -30.92 -19.02
CA VAL A 160 -11.28 -31.21 -18.52
C VAL A 160 -11.23 -31.52 -17.02
N TYR A 161 -12.07 -30.79 -16.28
CA TYR A 161 -12.48 -31.01 -14.90
C TYR A 161 -13.66 -32.01 -14.89
N THR A 162 -13.65 -33.06 -14.06
CA THR A 162 -14.82 -33.92 -13.84
C THR A 162 -15.28 -33.84 -12.39
N GLY A 163 -16.45 -33.24 -12.21
CA GLY A 163 -17.27 -33.41 -11.01
C GLY A 163 -18.08 -34.70 -11.09
N ILE A 164 -18.12 -35.41 -9.98
CA ILE A 164 -19.03 -36.51 -9.61
C ILE A 164 -20.28 -35.82 -9.03
N GLY A 165 -21.54 -36.14 -9.28
CA GLY A 165 -22.22 -37.35 -9.71
C GLY A 165 -23.44 -37.53 -8.79
N GLY A 166 -24.62 -37.76 -9.36
CA GLY A 166 -25.88 -38.01 -8.63
C GLY A 166 -27.09 -37.80 -9.56
N ALA A 167 -27.41 -38.76 -10.42
CA ALA A 167 -28.28 -39.93 -10.21
C ALA A 167 -29.78 -39.67 -10.46
N ALA A 168 -30.21 -40.19 -11.63
CA ALA A 168 -31.46 -40.93 -11.91
C ALA A 168 -32.79 -40.15 -11.93
N SER A 169 -33.76 -40.35 -12.83
CA SER A 169 -34.11 -41.51 -13.68
C SER A 169 -35.07 -41.09 -14.82
N THR A 170 -35.01 -41.84 -15.92
CA THR A 170 -36.03 -42.18 -16.95
C THR A 170 -37.36 -41.41 -17.07
N ALA A 171 -37.66 -40.92 -18.29
CA ALA A 171 -38.70 -41.47 -19.20
C ALA A 171 -39.36 -40.41 -20.13
N THR A 172 -39.24 -40.66 -21.43
CA THR A 172 -40.19 -40.45 -22.57
C THR A 172 -41.11 -39.23 -22.73
N ALA A 173 -41.16 -38.80 -24.00
CA ALA A 173 -41.90 -37.69 -24.60
C ALA A 173 -43.43 -37.81 -24.66
N SER A 174 -44.14 -36.68 -24.77
CA SER A 174 -44.88 -36.22 -25.97
C SER A 174 -45.82 -35.06 -25.61
N GLY A 175 -45.99 -34.09 -26.52
CA GLY A 175 -46.62 -32.79 -26.23
C GLY A 175 -48.11 -32.66 -26.57
N LYS A 176 -48.63 -31.42 -26.46
CA LYS A 176 -49.51 -30.70 -27.44
C LYS A 176 -50.17 -29.45 -26.83
N SER A 177 -50.23 -28.41 -27.68
CA SER A 177 -51.27 -27.38 -27.91
C SER A 177 -51.65 -26.30 -26.86
N GLU A 178 -51.45 -25.05 -27.31
CA GLU A 178 -52.05 -23.73 -27.00
C GLU A 178 -53.61 -23.68 -27.12
N PRO A 179 -54.36 -22.58 -26.73
CA PRO A 179 -54.09 -21.15 -27.04
C PRO A 179 -54.50 -20.01 -26.06
N GLN A 180 -53.76 -18.89 -26.20
CA GLN A 180 -54.05 -17.42 -26.12
C GLN A 180 -55.15 -16.77 -25.26
N ALA A 181 -54.75 -15.68 -24.54
CA ALA A 181 -55.28 -14.27 -24.59
C ALA A 181 -54.64 -13.40 -23.47
N LEU A 182 -53.74 -12.44 -23.76
CA LEU A 182 -53.92 -10.98 -24.03
C LEU A 182 -53.65 -10.04 -22.82
N LEU A 183 -52.58 -9.21 -22.94
CA LEU A 183 -52.41 -7.77 -22.59
C LEU A 183 -50.99 -7.39 -22.04
N PRO A 184 -50.53 -6.12 -22.19
CA PRO A 184 -49.16 -5.79 -22.63
C PRO A 184 -48.17 -5.31 -21.53
N SER A 185 -46.90 -5.29 -21.93
CA SER A 185 -45.67 -5.01 -21.15
C SER A 185 -45.45 -3.55 -20.72
N PRO A 186 -44.57 -3.34 -19.71
CA PRO A 186 -43.65 -2.21 -19.72
C PRO A 186 -42.17 -2.66 -19.72
N VAL A 187 -41.44 -2.20 -20.74
CA VAL A 187 -40.04 -1.74 -20.80
C VAL A 187 -39.04 -2.34 -19.79
N THR A 188 -38.16 -3.23 -20.28
CA THR A 188 -36.94 -3.66 -19.59
C THR A 188 -35.71 -2.83 -20.02
N SER A 189 -35.07 -2.19 -19.06
CA SER A 189 -33.74 -1.57 -19.16
C SER A 189 -32.62 -2.63 -19.24
N PRO A 190 -31.43 -2.29 -19.82
CA PRO A 190 -30.42 -3.28 -20.22
C PRO A 190 -29.60 -3.85 -19.05
N LYS A 191 -29.22 -5.13 -19.24
CA LYS A 191 -28.43 -5.98 -18.34
C LYS A 191 -27.04 -5.39 -18.06
N SER A 192 -26.69 -5.31 -16.77
CA SER A 192 -25.34 -5.07 -16.26
C SER A 192 -24.43 -6.29 -16.52
N PRO A 193 -23.13 -6.12 -16.83
CA PRO A 193 -22.23 -7.25 -17.08
C PRO A 193 -21.89 -8.01 -15.78
N MET A 194 -21.82 -9.34 -15.92
CA MET A 194 -21.59 -10.35 -14.89
C MET A 194 -20.47 -9.99 -13.89
N ALA A 195 -20.82 -10.06 -12.60
CA ALA A 195 -19.89 -10.02 -11.48
C ALA A 195 -19.01 -11.30 -11.42
N PRO A 196 -17.72 -11.19 -11.05
CA PRO A 196 -16.84 -12.35 -10.90
C PRO A 196 -17.18 -13.17 -9.64
N SER A 197 -16.88 -14.48 -9.69
CA SER A 197 -17.11 -15.47 -8.64
C SER A 197 -16.47 -15.11 -7.29
N LYS A 198 -17.23 -15.31 -6.19
CA LYS A 198 -16.88 -15.03 -4.78
C LYS A 198 -15.51 -15.55 -4.31
N LYS A 199 -14.94 -16.59 -4.94
CA LYS A 199 -13.63 -17.15 -4.53
C LYS A 199 -12.42 -16.40 -5.10
N GLN A 200 -12.59 -15.58 -6.14
CA GLN A 200 -11.47 -14.83 -6.75
C GLN A 200 -11.29 -13.44 -6.11
N ALA A 201 -12.30 -12.95 -5.38
CA ALA A 201 -12.27 -11.65 -4.70
C ALA A 201 -11.39 -11.65 -3.42
N VAL A 202 -11.14 -12.81 -2.80
CA VAL A 202 -10.47 -12.90 -1.49
C VAL A 202 -8.96 -12.62 -1.55
N HIS A 203 -8.31 -12.83 -2.70
CA HIS A 203 -6.87 -12.59 -2.85
C HIS A 203 -6.50 -11.18 -3.33
N GLU A 204 -7.49 -10.37 -3.71
CA GLU A 204 -7.27 -9.01 -4.25
C GLU A 204 -8.10 -7.92 -3.59
N CYS A 205 -9.11 -8.29 -2.80
CA CYS A 205 -9.80 -7.35 -1.92
C CYS A 205 -9.08 -7.31 -0.58
N VAL A 206 -8.82 -6.10 -0.08
CA VAL A 206 -8.38 -5.88 1.30
C VAL A 206 -9.47 -6.46 2.21
N SER A 207 -9.12 -7.38 3.12
CA SER A 207 -10.09 -7.94 4.06
C SER A 207 -10.71 -6.83 4.92
N GLU A 208 -11.95 -7.00 5.35
CA GLU A 208 -12.60 -6.02 6.24
C GLU A 208 -11.80 -5.82 7.54
N ASP A 209 -11.20 -6.89 8.07
CA ASP A 209 -10.29 -6.85 9.22
C ASP A 209 -9.05 -5.96 8.97
N ALA A 210 -8.52 -5.94 7.75
CA ALA A 210 -7.38 -5.09 7.38
C ALA A 210 -7.79 -3.61 7.21
N LEU A 211 -9.03 -3.35 6.79
CA LEU A 211 -9.56 -2.00 6.59
C LEU A 211 -9.81 -1.25 7.90
N ILE A 212 -10.04 -1.95 9.03
CA ILE A 212 -10.33 -1.31 10.33
C ILE A 212 -9.24 -0.33 10.77
N HIS A 213 -7.98 -0.66 10.49
CA HIS A 213 -6.83 0.16 10.83
C HIS A 213 -6.80 1.49 10.09
N LEU A 214 -7.53 1.63 8.97
CA LEU A 214 -7.57 2.87 8.20
C LEU A 214 -8.38 3.99 8.88
N LYS A 215 -9.33 3.65 9.78
CA LYS A 215 -10.11 4.65 10.52
C LYS A 215 -9.30 5.32 11.63
N SER A 216 -8.42 4.57 12.29
CA SER A 216 -7.52 5.07 13.32
C SER A 216 -6.16 5.53 12.78
N TYR A 217 -5.93 5.40 11.46
CA TYR A 217 -4.68 5.77 10.84
C TYR A 217 -4.44 7.27 10.89
N LYS A 218 -3.24 7.66 11.34
CA LYS A 218 -2.75 9.04 11.34
C LYS A 218 -1.38 9.10 10.71
N TYR A 219 -1.28 9.84 9.61
CA TYR A 219 -0.02 10.10 8.93
C TYR A 219 1.01 10.74 9.87
N SER A 220 2.26 10.25 9.81
CA SER A 220 3.39 10.78 10.57
C SER A 220 4.61 10.93 9.67
N SER A 221 5.20 12.12 9.70
CA SER A 221 6.43 12.43 8.97
C SER A 221 7.30 13.39 9.77
N VAL A 222 8.62 13.25 9.64
CA VAL A 222 9.60 14.19 10.19
C VAL A 222 10.42 14.73 9.03
N ASP A 223 10.25 16.02 8.73
CA ASP A 223 11.02 16.72 7.71
C ASP A 223 12.06 17.66 8.33
N LYS A 224 13.34 17.36 8.05
CA LYS A 224 14.49 18.14 8.50
C LYS A 224 15.10 19.01 7.41
N SER A 225 14.55 19.04 6.20
CA SER A 225 15.08 19.86 5.11
C SER A 225 15.02 21.34 5.48
N LEU A 226 16.15 22.03 5.33
CA LEU A 226 16.21 23.47 5.59
C LEU A 226 15.47 24.23 4.50
N ILE A 227 15.57 23.79 3.24
CA ILE A 227 14.91 24.45 2.12
C ILE A 227 13.39 24.29 2.23
N SER A 228 12.91 23.08 2.53
CA SER A 228 11.49 22.83 2.77
C SER A 228 10.96 23.73 3.90
N ASN A 229 11.59 23.68 5.08
CA ASN A 229 11.09 24.32 6.28
C ASN A 229 11.15 25.86 6.25
N TYR A 230 12.21 26.44 5.67
CA TYR A 230 12.45 27.89 5.71
C TYR A 230 12.15 28.62 4.40
N ILE A 231 12.03 27.92 3.26
CA ILE A 231 11.80 28.55 1.96
C ILE A 231 10.49 28.04 1.34
N LEU A 232 10.43 26.75 0.98
CA LEU A 232 9.34 26.23 0.15
C LEU A 232 8.01 26.11 0.88
N LYS A 233 8.02 25.95 2.20
CA LYS A 233 6.79 25.96 3.01
C LYS A 233 5.92 27.19 2.75
N HIS A 234 6.53 28.36 2.56
CA HIS A 234 5.80 29.59 2.24
C HIS A 234 5.18 29.55 0.86
N TYR A 235 5.95 29.09 -0.14
CA TYR A 235 5.47 28.89 -1.51
C TYR A 235 4.29 27.91 -1.56
N TRP A 236 4.40 26.74 -0.93
CA TRP A 236 3.33 25.74 -0.92
C TRP A 236 2.09 26.20 -0.14
N ASN A 237 2.27 26.99 0.94
CA ASN A 237 1.15 27.56 1.68
C ASN A 237 0.39 28.60 0.85
N ALA A 238 1.06 29.37 0.00
CA ALA A 238 0.40 30.26 -0.96
C ALA A 238 -0.28 29.45 -2.08
N PHE A 239 0.40 28.44 -2.62
CA PHE A 239 -0.12 27.64 -3.72
C PHE A 239 -1.39 26.86 -3.34
N VAL A 240 -1.44 26.26 -2.15
CA VAL A 240 -2.63 25.50 -1.72
C VAL A 240 -3.89 26.35 -1.69
N GLU A 241 -3.79 27.66 -1.48
CA GLU A 241 -4.94 28.57 -1.45
C GLU A 241 -5.63 28.71 -2.82
N LEU A 242 -4.88 28.52 -3.91
CA LEU A 242 -5.37 28.53 -5.29
C LEU A 242 -6.22 27.30 -5.61
N LEU A 243 -6.07 26.21 -4.85
CA LEU A 243 -6.81 24.98 -5.09
C LEU A 243 -8.27 25.11 -4.63
N PRO A 244 -9.25 24.70 -5.44
CA PRO A 244 -10.64 24.75 -5.03
C PRO A 244 -10.94 23.68 -3.98
N LEU A 245 -11.83 23.97 -3.04
CA LEU A 245 -12.13 23.09 -1.89
C LEU A 245 -12.84 21.79 -2.27
N TRP A 246 -13.38 21.67 -3.48
CA TRP A 246 -13.95 20.41 -3.99
C TRP A 246 -12.87 19.44 -4.49
N LEU A 247 -11.65 19.93 -4.73
CA LEU A 247 -10.55 19.12 -5.23
C LEU A 247 -9.99 18.28 -4.10
N ALA A 248 -10.13 16.95 -4.21
CA ALA A 248 -9.57 16.04 -3.22
C ALA A 248 -8.03 16.01 -3.33
N PRO A 249 -7.31 15.76 -2.22
CA PRO A 249 -5.85 15.62 -2.22
C PRO A 249 -5.33 14.70 -3.30
N ASN A 250 -5.91 13.51 -3.46
CA ASN A 250 -5.47 12.52 -4.44
C ASN A 250 -5.58 13.02 -5.89
N MET A 251 -6.52 13.93 -6.18
CA MET A 251 -6.59 14.56 -7.50
C MET A 251 -5.45 15.57 -7.70
N VAL A 252 -5.00 16.25 -6.64
CA VAL A 252 -3.82 17.14 -6.70
C VAL A 252 -2.59 16.30 -7.08
N THR A 253 -2.34 15.19 -6.40
CA THR A 253 -1.28 14.24 -6.74
C THR A 253 -1.38 13.78 -8.20
N LEU A 254 -2.58 13.39 -8.64
CA LEU A 254 -2.81 12.90 -10.00
C LEU A 254 -2.56 13.97 -11.07
N LEU A 255 -2.96 15.22 -10.82
CA LEU A 255 -2.66 16.36 -11.70
C LEU A 255 -1.16 16.61 -11.78
N GLY A 256 -0.43 16.48 -10.67
CA GLY A 256 1.03 16.54 -10.64
C GLY A 256 1.64 15.48 -11.56
N PHE A 257 1.18 14.24 -11.44
CA PHE A 257 1.64 13.12 -12.26
C PHE A 257 1.41 13.32 -13.76
N PHE A 258 0.30 13.96 -14.16
CA PHE A 258 0.05 14.26 -15.57
C PHE A 258 1.09 15.18 -16.21
N PHE A 259 1.76 16.05 -15.44
CA PHE A 259 2.89 16.82 -15.96
C PHE A 259 4.07 15.93 -16.33
N ILE A 260 4.38 14.93 -15.50
CA ILE A 260 5.46 13.97 -15.82
C ILE A 260 5.07 13.10 -17.01
N LEU A 261 3.84 12.59 -17.06
CA LEU A 261 3.36 11.82 -18.21
C LEU A 261 3.46 12.62 -19.52
N SER A 262 3.10 13.90 -19.47
CA SER A 262 3.26 14.81 -20.61
C SER A 262 4.72 14.95 -21.00
N ASN A 263 5.64 15.13 -20.04
CA ASN A 263 7.07 15.20 -20.31
C ASN A 263 7.63 13.92 -20.93
N VAL A 264 7.22 12.74 -20.46
CA VAL A 264 7.67 11.46 -21.04
C VAL A 264 7.12 11.27 -22.46
N ILE A 265 5.88 11.68 -22.73
CA ILE A 265 5.33 11.70 -24.10
C ILE A 265 6.16 12.64 -24.97
N CYS A 266 6.48 13.84 -24.49
CA CYS A 266 7.32 14.77 -25.21
C CYS A 266 8.72 14.18 -25.47
N LEU A 267 9.32 13.56 -24.46
CA LEU A 267 10.60 12.89 -24.57
C LEU A 267 10.59 11.84 -25.69
N GLU A 268 9.57 10.98 -25.76
CA GLU A 268 9.48 9.95 -26.79
C GLU A 268 9.28 10.54 -28.20
N ILE A 269 8.59 11.68 -28.33
CA ILE A 269 8.36 12.34 -29.62
C ILE A 269 9.60 13.06 -30.13
N TRP A 270 10.29 13.80 -29.26
CA TRP A 270 11.35 14.74 -29.67
C TRP A 270 12.77 14.25 -29.39
N MET A 271 12.97 13.33 -28.45
CA MET A 271 14.29 12.83 -28.05
C MET A 271 14.23 11.38 -27.51
N PRO A 272 13.76 10.41 -28.33
CA PRO A 272 13.61 9.01 -27.89
C PRO A 272 14.93 8.28 -27.65
N ASP A 273 16.06 8.83 -28.12
CA ASP A 273 17.41 8.28 -27.90
C ASP A 273 18.02 8.64 -26.54
N LEU A 274 17.43 9.61 -25.83
CA LEU A 274 17.92 10.16 -24.56
C LEU A 274 19.33 10.79 -24.65
N VAL A 275 19.80 11.14 -25.86
CA VAL A 275 21.13 11.74 -26.07
C VAL A 275 20.99 13.23 -26.40
N GLY A 276 20.08 13.58 -27.31
CA GLY A 276 19.90 14.97 -27.77
C GLY A 276 20.98 15.45 -28.74
N PRO A 277 21.03 16.77 -29.04
CA PRO A 277 20.20 17.81 -28.44
C PRO A 277 18.77 17.80 -29.02
N GLY A 278 17.78 17.82 -28.12
CA GLY A 278 16.41 18.15 -28.47
C GLY A 278 16.19 19.66 -28.57
N PRO A 279 15.00 20.12 -28.97
CA PRO A 279 14.65 21.55 -28.92
C PRO A 279 14.80 22.11 -27.50
N SER A 280 15.38 23.31 -27.31
CA SER A 280 15.61 23.90 -25.98
C SER A 280 14.36 23.95 -25.09
N TRP A 281 13.18 24.22 -25.67
CA TRP A 281 11.92 24.26 -24.94
C TRP A 281 11.58 22.91 -24.28
N LEU A 282 12.05 21.79 -24.83
CA LEU A 282 11.80 20.46 -24.31
C LEU A 282 12.42 20.30 -22.92
N TYR A 283 13.68 20.73 -22.74
CA TYR A 283 14.35 20.68 -21.44
C TYR A 283 13.71 21.62 -20.42
N TYR A 284 13.28 22.82 -20.83
CA TYR A 284 12.50 23.70 -19.96
C TYR A 284 11.14 23.09 -19.59
N SER A 285 10.51 22.35 -20.50
CA SER A 285 9.28 21.61 -20.19
C SER A 285 9.51 20.49 -19.17
N PHE A 286 10.66 19.81 -19.24
CA PHE A 286 11.06 18.82 -18.25
C PHE A 286 11.16 19.44 -16.86
N ALA A 287 11.91 20.55 -16.74
CA ALA A 287 12.06 21.28 -15.48
C ALA A 287 10.72 21.75 -14.93
N PHE A 288 9.88 22.35 -15.78
CA PHE A 288 8.57 22.84 -15.39
C PHE A 288 7.67 21.70 -14.90
N GLY A 289 7.57 20.60 -15.66
CA GLY A 289 6.71 19.49 -15.26
C GLY A 289 7.19 18.77 -14.00
N LEU A 290 8.51 18.65 -13.79
CA LEU A 290 9.08 18.11 -12.55
C LEU A 290 8.82 19.04 -11.35
N TRP A 291 8.95 20.35 -11.54
CA TRP A 291 8.64 21.33 -10.52
C TRP A 291 7.15 21.35 -10.15
N MET A 292 6.27 21.26 -11.14
CA MET A 292 4.83 21.18 -10.91
C MET A 292 4.44 19.87 -10.21
N TYR A 293 5.06 18.74 -10.58
CA TYR A 293 4.91 17.49 -9.85
C TYR A 293 5.28 17.66 -8.37
N SER A 294 6.50 18.12 -8.10
CA SER A 294 7.01 18.36 -6.74
C SER A 294 6.13 19.31 -5.93
N THR A 295 5.62 20.36 -6.58
CA THR A 295 4.69 21.31 -5.95
C THR A 295 3.39 20.63 -5.55
N MET A 296 2.78 19.84 -6.44
CA MET A 296 1.48 19.22 -6.21
C MET A 296 1.55 18.10 -5.17
N ASP A 297 2.62 17.30 -5.21
CA ASP A 297 3.00 16.33 -4.18
C ASP A 297 3.04 16.97 -2.78
N ASN A 298 3.84 18.02 -2.59
CA ASN A 298 3.95 18.69 -1.28
C ASN A 298 2.66 19.43 -0.84
N VAL A 299 1.77 19.75 -1.78
CA VAL A 299 0.54 20.49 -1.54
C VAL A 299 -0.64 19.57 -1.25
N ASP A 300 -0.64 18.31 -1.67
CA ASP A 300 -1.79 17.44 -1.47
C ASP A 300 -2.13 17.21 0.02
N GLY A 301 -1.11 17.05 0.88
CA GLY A 301 -1.27 16.90 2.31
C GLY A 301 -1.69 18.21 2.97
N LYS A 302 -1.26 19.35 2.41
CA LYS A 302 -1.73 20.68 2.84
C LYS A 302 -3.20 20.86 2.48
N GLN A 303 -3.59 20.45 1.29
CA GLN A 303 -4.99 20.43 0.86
C GLN A 303 -5.80 19.52 1.77
N ALA A 304 -5.31 18.32 2.10
CA ALA A 304 -5.97 17.38 3.00
C ALA A 304 -6.24 17.97 4.39
N ARG A 305 -5.27 18.70 4.94
CA ARG A 305 -5.42 19.43 6.22
C ARG A 305 -6.39 20.60 6.08
N ARG A 306 -6.33 21.37 4.99
CA ARG A 306 -7.19 22.51 4.71
C ARG A 306 -8.66 22.10 4.55
N THR A 307 -8.92 20.95 3.94
CA THR A 307 -10.28 20.44 3.68
C THR A 307 -10.78 19.47 4.75
N GLY A 308 -9.93 19.07 5.71
CA GLY A 308 -10.28 18.07 6.73
C GLY A 308 -10.54 16.67 6.15
N THR A 309 -9.75 16.28 5.13
CA THR A 309 -9.91 15.00 4.40
C THR A 309 -8.64 14.14 4.39
N SER A 310 -7.75 14.29 5.37
CA SER A 310 -6.62 13.38 5.57
C SER A 310 -7.11 11.94 5.80
N SER A 311 -6.46 10.97 5.16
CA SER A 311 -6.81 9.54 5.26
C SER A 311 -5.63 8.66 4.83
N GLY A 312 -5.63 7.39 5.24
CA GLY A 312 -4.64 6.41 4.75
C GLY A 312 -4.72 6.18 3.23
N LEU A 313 -5.89 6.40 2.61
CA LEU A 313 -5.98 6.40 1.14
C LEU A 313 -5.12 7.48 0.50
N GLY A 314 -5.06 8.66 1.12
CA GLY A 314 -4.25 9.78 0.64
C GLY A 314 -2.78 9.40 0.55
N GLU A 315 -2.23 8.84 1.63
CA GLU A 315 -0.84 8.36 1.64
C GLU A 315 -0.59 7.22 0.65
N LEU A 316 -1.50 6.25 0.56
CA LEU A 316 -1.36 5.16 -0.43
C LEU A 316 -1.34 5.70 -1.86
N PHE A 317 -2.15 6.72 -2.14
CA PHE A 317 -2.25 7.32 -3.46
C PHE A 317 -1.00 8.14 -3.75
N ASP A 318 -0.62 9.03 -2.84
CA ASP A 318 0.52 9.94 -2.96
C ASP A 318 1.84 9.19 -3.17
N HIS A 319 2.28 8.44 -2.15
CA HIS A 319 3.51 7.64 -2.23
C HIS A 319 3.43 6.54 -3.32
N GLY A 320 2.21 6.12 -3.68
CA GLY A 320 1.97 5.20 -4.79
C GLY A 320 2.30 5.81 -6.16
N ILE A 321 1.92 7.08 -6.37
CA ILE A 321 2.25 7.86 -7.56
C ILE A 321 3.75 8.22 -7.57
N ASP A 322 4.34 8.57 -6.43
CA ASP A 322 5.80 8.76 -6.30
C ASP A 322 6.59 7.55 -6.78
N SER A 323 6.11 6.36 -6.42
CA SER A 323 6.73 5.12 -6.83
C SER A 323 6.67 4.93 -8.35
N LEU A 324 5.55 5.28 -9.00
CA LEU A 324 5.48 5.28 -10.47
C LEU A 324 6.41 6.34 -11.08
N ASN A 325 6.51 7.50 -10.45
CA ASN A 325 7.26 8.63 -10.97
C ASN A 325 8.79 8.42 -10.93
N CYS A 326 9.28 7.58 -10.02
CA CYS A 326 10.71 7.32 -9.81
C CYS A 326 11.50 7.11 -11.11
N THR A 327 11.01 6.27 -12.02
CA THR A 327 11.71 6.03 -13.30
C THR A 327 11.34 7.04 -14.38
N LEU A 328 10.13 7.59 -14.35
CA LEU A 328 9.59 8.47 -15.40
C LEU A 328 10.20 9.87 -15.36
N ALA A 329 10.24 10.51 -14.19
CA ALA A 329 10.94 11.78 -14.02
C ALA A 329 12.44 11.61 -14.31
N SER A 330 13.00 10.48 -13.91
CA SER A 330 14.43 10.20 -14.09
C SER A 330 14.83 9.91 -15.54
N LEU A 331 13.90 9.44 -16.40
CA LEU A 331 14.11 9.43 -17.86
C LEU A 331 14.33 10.83 -18.41
N CYS A 332 13.56 11.81 -17.94
CA CYS A 332 13.72 13.22 -18.34
C CYS A 332 15.10 13.74 -17.93
N GLU A 333 15.57 13.38 -16.74
CA GLU A 333 16.91 13.72 -16.25
C GLU A 333 18.01 13.05 -17.10
N THR A 334 17.84 11.77 -17.41
CA THR A 334 18.74 10.98 -18.26
C THR A 334 18.92 11.66 -19.63
N ALA A 335 17.83 12.18 -20.19
CA ALA A 335 17.83 12.89 -21.46
C ALA A 335 18.36 14.32 -21.37
N ALA A 336 18.07 15.05 -20.28
CA ALA A 336 18.64 16.37 -20.01
C ALA A 336 20.16 16.30 -19.89
N MET A 337 20.67 15.24 -19.26
CA MET A 337 22.08 14.96 -19.18
C MET A 337 22.65 14.26 -20.42
N GLY A 338 21.86 14.03 -21.48
CA GLY A 338 22.28 13.39 -22.73
C GLY A 338 23.00 12.04 -22.56
N LEU A 339 22.58 11.23 -21.59
CA LEU A 339 23.28 9.99 -21.20
C LEU A 339 22.95 8.81 -22.12
N GLY A 340 21.88 8.89 -22.91
CA GLY A 340 21.44 7.81 -23.81
C GLY A 340 21.13 6.50 -23.09
N THR A 341 21.26 5.40 -23.83
CA THR A 341 21.20 4.03 -23.27
C THR A 341 22.54 3.55 -22.70
N SER A 342 23.45 4.47 -22.36
CA SER A 342 24.71 4.11 -21.70
C SER A 342 24.48 3.47 -20.34
N LYS A 343 25.51 2.83 -19.77
CA LYS A 343 25.44 2.28 -18.40
C LYS A 343 25.08 3.36 -17.37
N ALA A 344 25.62 4.57 -17.55
CA ALA A 344 25.29 5.72 -16.71
C ALA A 344 23.83 6.19 -16.90
N GLY A 345 23.32 6.15 -18.14
CA GLY A 345 21.93 6.48 -18.43
C GLY A 345 20.94 5.50 -17.82
N ILE A 346 21.19 4.19 -17.95
CA ILE A 346 20.38 3.14 -17.30
C ILE A 346 20.41 3.27 -15.78
N PHE A 347 21.60 3.47 -15.22
CA PHE A 347 21.75 3.68 -13.78
C PHE A 347 20.95 4.91 -13.33
N THR A 348 21.10 6.04 -14.03
CA THR A 348 20.39 7.28 -13.72
C THR A 348 18.87 7.06 -13.78
N ALA A 349 18.35 6.49 -14.87
CA ALA A 349 16.91 6.30 -15.06
C ALA A 349 16.23 5.37 -14.02
N LEU A 350 16.99 4.53 -13.31
CA LEU A 350 16.45 3.49 -12.41
C LEU A 350 16.88 3.67 -10.95
N ILE A 351 17.94 4.44 -10.67
CA ILE A 351 18.45 4.64 -9.30
C ILE A 351 17.40 5.18 -8.33
N PRO A 352 16.42 6.05 -8.69
CA PRO A 352 15.47 6.59 -7.71
C PRO A 352 14.56 5.53 -7.08
N CYS A 353 14.39 4.35 -7.70
CA CYS A 353 13.66 3.25 -7.10
C CYS A 353 14.29 2.75 -5.79
N LEU A 354 15.62 2.80 -5.67
CA LEU A 354 16.33 2.34 -4.46
C LEU A 354 16.05 3.21 -3.24
N PRO A 355 16.32 4.53 -3.23
CA PRO A 355 16.00 5.37 -2.09
C PRO A 355 14.49 5.36 -1.76
N MET A 356 13.61 5.33 -2.76
CA MET A 356 12.15 5.23 -2.55
C MET A 356 11.77 3.94 -1.81
N PHE A 357 12.34 2.80 -2.20
CA PHE A 357 12.12 1.53 -1.50
C PHE A 357 12.60 1.58 -0.05
N PHE A 358 13.82 2.09 0.19
CA PHE A 358 14.37 2.13 1.55
C PHE A 358 13.59 3.08 2.46
N SER A 359 13.10 4.21 1.96
CA SER A 359 12.21 5.11 2.71
C SER A 359 10.85 4.48 2.99
N THR A 360 10.29 3.74 2.02
CA THR A 360 9.03 3.01 2.22
C THR A 360 9.20 1.88 3.24
N TRP A 361 10.30 1.13 3.14
CA TRP A 361 10.66 0.07 4.07
C TRP A 361 10.91 0.61 5.48
N GLU A 362 11.61 1.74 5.60
CA GLU A 362 11.77 2.46 6.86
C GLU A 362 10.42 2.81 7.46
N THR A 363 9.56 3.49 6.69
CA THR A 363 8.22 3.91 7.13
C THR A 363 7.36 2.73 7.57
N TYR A 364 7.48 1.57 6.89
CA TYR A 364 6.78 0.35 7.28
C TYR A 364 7.09 -0.08 8.72
N HIS A 365 8.35 0.02 9.17
CA HIS A 365 8.76 -0.37 10.54
C HIS A 365 8.70 0.74 11.57
N THR A 366 8.92 1.99 11.17
CA THR A 366 8.96 3.13 12.08
C THR A 366 7.60 3.79 12.25
N HIS A 367 6.65 3.51 11.35
CA HIS A 367 5.39 4.23 11.18
C HIS A 367 5.56 5.75 11.04
N THR A 368 6.72 6.19 10.54
CA THR A 368 7.03 7.62 10.34
C THR A 368 7.97 7.75 9.16
N LEU A 369 7.59 8.58 8.18
CA LEU A 369 8.46 8.95 7.07
C LEU A 369 9.52 9.94 7.55
N TYR A 370 10.80 9.60 7.42
CA TYR A 370 11.90 10.49 7.78
C TYR A 370 12.52 11.11 6.53
N LEU A 371 12.53 12.44 6.48
CA LEU A 371 13.23 13.22 5.46
C LEU A 371 14.42 13.92 6.10
N GLY A 372 15.62 13.59 5.61
CA GLY A 372 16.89 14.16 6.08
C GLY A 372 17.03 15.65 5.74
N ILE A 373 18.09 16.28 6.27
CA ILE A 373 18.43 17.68 6.00
C ILE A 373 18.65 17.92 4.50
N PHE A 374 19.30 16.95 3.84
CA PHE A 374 19.34 16.83 2.40
C PHE A 374 18.59 15.56 2.04
N ASN A 375 17.57 15.67 1.20
CA ASN A 375 16.77 14.55 0.77
C ASN A 375 16.42 14.65 -0.73
N GLY A 376 16.09 13.50 -1.31
CA GLY A 376 15.71 13.39 -2.72
C GLY A 376 14.48 14.25 -3.08
N PRO A 377 13.35 14.13 -2.33
CA PRO A 377 12.11 14.85 -2.66
C PRO A 377 12.21 16.38 -2.67
N THR A 378 13.17 16.97 -1.95
CA THR A 378 13.38 18.43 -1.93
C THR A 378 14.62 18.83 -2.70
N GLU A 379 15.82 18.64 -2.13
CA GLU A 379 17.06 19.12 -2.71
C GLU A 379 17.41 18.40 -4.02
N GLY A 380 17.12 17.09 -4.08
CA GLY A 380 17.34 16.29 -5.29
C GLY A 380 16.49 16.77 -6.47
N LEU A 381 15.22 17.09 -6.24
CA LEU A 381 14.33 17.61 -7.30
C LEU A 381 14.71 19.02 -7.75
N ILE A 382 15.18 19.88 -6.83
CA ILE A 382 15.73 21.21 -7.19
C ILE A 382 16.97 21.05 -8.06
N LEU A 383 17.88 20.13 -7.70
CA LEU A 383 19.07 19.84 -8.49
C LEU A 383 18.71 19.34 -9.90
N ALA A 384 17.79 18.38 -10.00
CA ALA A 384 17.30 17.87 -11.29
C ALA A 384 16.66 18.98 -12.14
N CYS A 385 15.79 19.81 -11.55
CA CYS A 385 15.21 20.96 -12.26
C CYS A 385 16.31 21.94 -12.75
N THR A 386 17.35 22.16 -11.94
CA THR A 386 18.48 23.02 -12.31
C THR A 386 19.25 22.43 -13.49
N ILE A 387 19.52 21.13 -13.48
CA ILE A 387 20.18 20.42 -14.59
C ILE A 387 19.34 20.53 -15.86
N MET A 388 18.03 20.30 -15.78
CA MET A 388 17.12 20.45 -16.92
C MET A 388 17.11 21.88 -17.48
N ILE A 389 17.08 22.92 -16.63
CA ILE A 389 17.14 24.32 -17.07
C ILE A 389 18.47 24.64 -17.76
N LEU A 390 19.59 24.21 -17.17
CA LEU A 390 20.92 24.43 -17.73
C LEU A 390 21.07 23.72 -19.08
N SER A 391 20.52 22.51 -19.21
CA SER A 391 20.49 21.77 -20.48
C SER A 391 19.64 22.49 -21.54
N GLY A 392 18.56 23.15 -21.15
CA GLY A 392 17.75 23.97 -22.06
C GLY A 392 18.50 25.20 -22.58
N TYR A 393 19.33 25.82 -21.74
CA TYR A 393 20.07 27.04 -22.09
C TYR A 393 21.36 26.75 -22.87
N TYR A 394 22.16 25.78 -22.41
CA TYR A 394 23.48 25.47 -22.97
C TYR A 394 23.52 24.24 -23.89
N GLY A 395 22.46 23.43 -23.90
CA GLY A 395 22.47 22.10 -24.51
C GLY A 395 22.94 21.00 -23.54
N PRO A 396 22.54 19.73 -23.73
CA PRO A 396 22.97 18.59 -22.92
C PRO A 396 24.48 18.29 -23.02
N GLU A 397 25.18 18.88 -23.99
CA GLU A 397 26.62 18.75 -24.19
C GLU A 397 27.43 19.47 -23.11
N ILE A 398 26.83 20.43 -22.38
CA ILE A 398 27.53 21.09 -21.26
C ILE A 398 28.05 20.08 -20.23
N TRP A 399 27.34 18.96 -20.05
CA TRP A 399 27.69 17.94 -19.07
C TRP A 399 28.88 17.07 -19.46
N THR A 400 29.30 17.09 -20.74
CA THR A 400 30.51 16.39 -21.20
C THR A 400 31.75 17.27 -21.13
N GLN A 401 31.60 18.58 -20.91
CA GLN A 401 32.71 19.50 -20.75
C GLN A 401 33.43 19.24 -19.43
N ARG A 402 34.75 19.52 -19.41
CA ARG A 402 35.54 19.39 -18.19
C ARG A 402 35.07 20.40 -17.17
N ILE A 403 35.09 19.99 -15.91
CA ILE A 403 34.63 20.82 -14.79
C ILE A 403 35.46 22.10 -14.68
N THR A 404 36.77 22.04 -14.97
CA THR A 404 37.66 23.21 -14.97
C THR A 404 37.31 24.23 -16.05
N ASP A 405 36.82 23.77 -17.21
CA ASP A 405 36.45 24.65 -18.32
C ASP A 405 35.13 25.38 -18.02
N LEU A 406 34.27 24.80 -17.17
CA LEU A 406 32.97 25.36 -16.78
C LEU A 406 33.06 26.37 -15.62
N ILE A 407 33.83 26.04 -14.58
CA ILE A 407 33.86 26.81 -13.31
C ILE A 407 35.10 27.71 -13.23
N GLY A 408 36.11 27.45 -14.06
CA GLY A 408 37.39 28.14 -14.05
C GLY A 408 38.35 27.58 -13.00
N HIS A 409 39.63 27.53 -13.34
CA HIS A 409 40.72 26.98 -12.50
C HIS A 409 40.77 27.59 -11.09
N GLN A 410 40.48 28.89 -10.98
CA GLN A 410 40.56 29.69 -9.75
C GLN A 410 39.64 29.20 -8.62
N SER A 411 38.61 28.40 -8.92
CA SER A 411 37.59 27.98 -7.96
C SER A 411 37.90 26.67 -7.21
N PHE A 412 38.98 25.96 -7.57
CA PHE A 412 39.24 24.62 -7.05
C PHE A 412 40.17 24.53 -5.83
N LEU A 413 40.56 25.66 -5.21
CA LEU A 413 41.33 25.71 -3.95
C LEU A 413 42.51 24.70 -3.87
N GLY A 414 43.20 24.43 -4.99
CA GLY A 414 44.34 23.49 -5.05
C GLY A 414 44.01 22.03 -5.40
N PHE A 415 42.76 21.70 -5.73
CA PHE A 415 42.34 20.35 -6.20
C PHE A 415 42.27 20.23 -7.73
N GLU A 416 42.91 21.15 -8.48
CA GLU A 416 42.84 21.20 -9.94
C GLU A 416 43.35 19.92 -10.62
N ASP A 417 44.41 19.30 -10.08
CA ASP A 417 44.96 18.04 -10.63
C ASP A 417 44.00 16.84 -10.45
N VAL A 418 43.07 16.93 -9.49
CA VAL A 418 42.09 15.87 -9.22
C VAL A 418 40.85 16.02 -10.09
N PHE A 419 40.40 17.26 -10.37
CA PHE A 419 39.15 17.52 -11.11
C PHE A 419 39.35 17.94 -12.56
N GLY A 420 40.57 18.31 -12.97
CA GLY A 420 40.87 18.87 -14.29
C GLY A 420 40.68 17.93 -15.48
N THR A 421 40.57 16.62 -15.24
CA THR A 421 40.33 15.63 -16.30
C THR A 421 38.89 15.12 -16.34
N TYR A 422 38.08 15.41 -15.32
CA TYR A 422 36.72 14.88 -15.21
C TYR A 422 35.67 15.87 -15.74
N SER A 423 34.67 15.33 -16.42
CA SER A 423 33.42 16.02 -16.75
C SER A 423 32.40 15.87 -15.61
N VAL A 424 31.31 16.65 -15.67
CA VAL A 424 30.21 16.50 -14.70
C VAL A 424 29.58 15.10 -14.79
N ARG A 425 29.46 14.53 -15.99
CA ARG A 425 28.96 13.16 -16.18
C ARG A 425 29.84 12.10 -15.51
N ASP A 426 31.16 12.31 -15.45
CA ASP A 426 32.09 11.34 -14.84
C ASP A 426 31.91 11.26 -13.31
N LEU A 427 31.58 12.38 -12.68
CA LEU A 427 31.32 12.44 -11.23
C LEU A 427 29.88 12.05 -10.86
N TRP A 428 28.95 12.09 -11.81
CA TRP A 428 27.52 11.89 -11.57
C TRP A 428 27.19 10.56 -10.87
N VAL A 429 27.59 9.44 -11.46
CA VAL A 429 27.32 8.11 -10.90
C VAL A 429 28.01 7.93 -9.53
N PRO A 430 29.30 8.27 -9.35
CA PRO A 430 29.93 8.26 -8.03
C PRO A 430 29.18 9.06 -6.97
N ILE A 431 28.72 10.29 -7.29
CA ILE A 431 27.95 11.13 -6.36
C ILE A 431 26.65 10.44 -5.94
N LEU A 432 25.90 9.87 -6.89
CA LEU A 432 24.66 9.16 -6.61
C LEU A 432 24.87 7.88 -5.78
N VAL A 433 25.93 7.12 -6.07
CA VAL A 433 26.28 5.91 -5.30
C VAL A 433 26.70 6.28 -3.88
N THR A 434 27.57 7.28 -3.72
CA THR A 434 28.03 7.73 -2.41
C THR A 434 26.89 8.34 -1.59
N SER A 435 25.99 9.11 -2.19
CA SER A 435 24.82 9.66 -1.46
C SER A 435 23.86 8.55 -1.03
N LEU A 436 23.58 7.58 -1.91
CA LEU A 436 22.69 6.46 -1.60
C LEU A 436 23.26 5.56 -0.49
N PHE A 437 24.46 5.03 -0.69
CA PHE A 437 25.03 4.02 0.22
C PHE A 437 25.80 4.63 1.40
N GLY A 438 26.29 5.86 1.28
CA GLY A 438 27.00 6.56 2.35
C GLY A 438 26.09 7.35 3.28
N ALA A 439 24.91 7.79 2.81
CA ALA A 439 23.98 8.58 3.62
C ALA A 439 22.58 7.96 3.74
N HIS A 440 21.87 7.75 2.62
CA HIS A 440 20.44 7.40 2.65
C HIS A 440 20.17 6.02 3.25
N VAL A 441 20.79 4.96 2.71
CA VAL A 441 20.59 3.58 3.19
C VAL A 441 21.04 3.41 4.64
N PRO A 442 22.23 3.88 5.07
CA PRO A 442 22.63 3.83 6.48
C PRO A 442 21.64 4.54 7.41
N PHE A 443 21.09 5.68 6.98
CA PHE A 443 20.10 6.42 7.76
C PHE A 443 18.79 5.63 7.94
N CYS A 444 18.24 5.06 6.86
CA CYS A 444 17.05 4.22 6.94
C CYS A 444 17.30 2.98 7.82
N VAL A 445 18.46 2.31 7.67
CA VAL A 445 18.84 1.16 8.50
C VAL A 445 18.91 1.56 9.97
N TYR A 446 19.55 2.69 10.30
CA TYR A 446 19.64 3.18 11.67
C TYR A 446 18.26 3.37 12.32
N ASN A 447 17.33 4.01 11.61
CA ASN A 447 15.98 4.27 12.13
C ASN A 447 15.16 3.00 12.30
N VAL A 448 15.24 2.04 11.36
CA VAL A 448 14.58 0.73 11.50
C VAL A 448 15.15 -0.06 12.67
N VAL A 449 16.48 -0.13 12.79
CA VAL A 449 17.14 -0.82 13.90
C VAL A 449 16.73 -0.20 15.24
N LYS A 450 16.69 1.13 15.33
CA LYS A 450 16.26 1.85 16.53
C LYS A 450 14.80 1.54 16.88
N ALA A 451 13.88 1.61 15.92
CA ALA A 451 12.47 1.32 16.13
C ALA A 451 12.25 -0.12 16.60
N ARG A 452 12.88 -1.10 15.94
CA ARG A 452 12.76 -2.51 16.33
C ARG A 452 13.34 -2.79 17.71
N ARG A 453 14.49 -2.20 18.05
CA ARG A 453 15.07 -2.31 19.40
C ARG A 453 14.17 -1.71 20.46
N SER A 454 13.52 -0.57 20.20
CA SER A 454 12.57 0.02 21.16
C SER A 454 11.33 -0.85 21.40
N GLN A 455 10.98 -1.70 20.43
CA GLN A 455 9.85 -2.64 20.52
C GLN A 455 10.27 -4.04 20.98
N ASN A 456 11.53 -4.23 21.41
CA ASN A 456 12.10 -5.54 21.77
C ASN A 456 11.98 -6.61 20.67
N LEU A 457 12.05 -6.20 19.40
CA LEU A 457 11.93 -7.08 18.25
C LEU A 457 13.29 -7.48 17.66
N PRO A 458 13.42 -8.68 17.07
CA PRO A 458 14.66 -9.10 16.42
C PRO A 458 14.97 -8.23 15.20
N VAL A 459 16.25 -7.89 15.04
CA VAL A 459 16.72 -7.02 13.95
C VAL A 459 17.09 -7.84 12.71
N ILE A 460 17.89 -8.90 12.83
CA ILE A 460 18.47 -9.61 11.68
C ILE A 460 17.43 -10.05 10.61
N PRO A 461 16.25 -10.60 10.95
CA PRO A 461 15.29 -11.06 9.94
C PRO A 461 14.78 -9.96 9.01
N VAL A 462 14.82 -8.69 9.45
CA VAL A 462 14.29 -7.56 8.68
C VAL A 462 15.03 -7.35 7.35
N PHE A 463 16.30 -7.75 7.26
CA PHE A 463 17.08 -7.61 6.04
C PHE A 463 16.65 -8.60 4.94
N LEU A 464 15.90 -9.65 5.29
CA LEU A 464 15.27 -10.52 4.27
C LEU A 464 14.21 -9.76 3.49
N GLU A 465 13.62 -8.70 4.03
CA GLU A 465 12.62 -7.87 3.35
C GLU A 465 13.22 -7.07 2.19
N TRP A 466 14.55 -7.03 2.06
CA TRP A 466 15.23 -6.46 0.89
C TRP A 466 15.18 -7.39 -0.33
N THR A 467 14.77 -8.64 -0.16
CA THR A 467 14.65 -9.65 -1.22
C THR A 467 13.91 -9.13 -2.47
N PRO A 468 12.69 -8.56 -2.40
CA PRO A 468 12.01 -8.05 -3.59
C PRO A 468 12.81 -6.97 -4.33
N MET A 469 13.49 -6.07 -3.63
CA MET A 469 14.34 -5.04 -4.24
C MET A 469 15.63 -5.63 -4.83
N ALA A 470 16.23 -6.62 -4.16
CA ALA A 470 17.36 -7.37 -4.69
C ALA A 470 16.99 -8.09 -5.99
N VAL A 471 15.87 -8.82 -6.00
CA VAL A 471 15.35 -9.50 -7.20
C VAL A 471 15.10 -8.48 -8.32
N TYR A 472 14.44 -7.36 -8.03
CA TYR A 472 14.19 -6.29 -9.00
C TYR A 472 15.50 -5.75 -9.61
N THR A 473 16.45 -5.35 -8.77
CA THR A 473 17.71 -4.74 -9.20
C THR A 473 18.60 -5.73 -9.94
N PHE A 474 18.78 -6.95 -9.43
CA PHE A 474 19.62 -7.96 -10.06
C PHE A 474 19.02 -8.46 -11.37
N SER A 475 17.69 -8.57 -11.48
CA SER A 475 17.05 -8.99 -12.73
C SER A 475 17.14 -7.91 -13.80
N ILE A 476 16.98 -6.63 -13.44
CA ILE A 476 17.24 -5.50 -14.35
C ILE A 476 18.68 -5.56 -14.86
N ALA A 477 19.65 -5.69 -13.96
CA ALA A 477 21.07 -5.74 -14.32
C ALA A 477 21.37 -6.95 -15.20
N ALA A 478 20.85 -8.13 -14.85
CA ALA A 478 21.05 -9.35 -15.62
C ALA A 478 20.43 -9.25 -17.03
N TRP A 479 19.28 -8.59 -17.18
CA TRP A 479 18.65 -8.40 -18.47
C TRP A 479 19.38 -7.33 -19.30
N LEU A 480 19.44 -6.08 -18.83
CA LEU A 480 19.97 -4.96 -19.60
C LEU A 480 21.48 -5.09 -19.87
N TYR A 481 22.28 -5.48 -18.87
CA TYR A 481 23.74 -5.60 -19.04
C TYR A 481 24.19 -6.96 -19.61
N SER A 482 23.27 -7.82 -20.02
CA SER A 482 23.64 -9.03 -20.75
C SER A 482 24.27 -8.64 -22.09
N PRO A 483 25.44 -9.21 -22.48
CA PRO A 483 26.01 -9.01 -23.81
C PRO A 483 25.14 -9.65 -24.91
N TYR A 484 24.15 -10.45 -24.53
CA TYR A 484 23.21 -11.10 -25.44
C TYR A 484 21.85 -10.40 -25.51
N SER A 485 21.60 -9.40 -24.66
CA SER A 485 20.37 -8.60 -24.73
C SER A 485 20.53 -7.50 -25.78
N THR A 486 19.45 -7.27 -26.52
CA THR A 486 19.36 -6.27 -27.59
C THR A 486 18.74 -4.96 -27.11
N LEU A 487 18.19 -4.92 -25.88
CA LEU A 487 17.43 -3.77 -25.38
C LEU A 487 18.22 -2.46 -25.35
N MET A 488 19.49 -2.50 -24.94
CA MET A 488 20.35 -1.32 -24.92
C MET A 488 20.73 -0.87 -26.34
N ALA A 489 21.12 -1.83 -27.19
CA ALA A 489 21.58 -1.58 -28.55
C ALA A 489 20.47 -1.06 -29.46
N GLU A 490 19.24 -1.54 -29.26
CA GLU A 490 18.05 -1.20 -30.05
C GLU A 490 17.24 -0.03 -29.46
N ASN A 491 17.86 0.75 -28.56
CA ASN A 491 17.25 1.92 -27.92
C ASN A 491 15.86 1.64 -27.29
N ARG A 492 15.76 0.61 -26.45
CA ARG A 492 14.48 0.19 -25.81
C ARG A 492 14.34 0.64 -24.36
N LEU A 493 15.20 1.56 -23.90
CA LEU A 493 15.26 1.97 -22.50
C LEU A 493 13.99 2.70 -22.04
N VAL A 494 13.39 3.57 -22.86
CA VAL A 494 12.15 4.28 -22.49
C VAL A 494 11.02 3.29 -22.20
N LEU A 495 10.76 2.33 -23.11
CA LEU A 495 9.76 1.28 -22.91
C LEU A 495 10.08 0.41 -21.69
N PHE A 496 11.36 0.11 -21.45
CA PHE A 496 11.78 -0.63 -20.28
C PHE A 496 11.47 0.13 -18.98
N CYS A 497 11.84 1.40 -18.89
CA CYS A 497 11.56 2.26 -17.73
C CYS A 497 10.06 2.51 -17.51
N LEU A 498 9.26 2.62 -18.58
CA LEU A 498 7.80 2.63 -18.53
C LEU A 498 7.21 1.34 -17.96
N THR A 499 7.83 0.19 -18.26
CA THR A 499 7.41 -1.09 -17.68
C THR A 499 7.81 -1.16 -16.20
N MET A 500 9.05 -0.76 -15.91
CA MET A 500 9.60 -0.78 -14.56
C MET A 500 8.88 0.18 -13.61
N SER A 501 8.33 1.30 -14.09
CA SER A 501 7.51 2.20 -13.27
C SER A 501 6.33 1.45 -12.64
N PHE A 502 5.57 0.68 -13.42
CA PHE A 502 4.43 -0.10 -12.92
C PHE A 502 4.86 -1.26 -12.02
N VAL A 503 5.96 -1.94 -12.35
CA VAL A 503 6.47 -3.08 -11.57
C VAL A 503 6.94 -2.61 -10.19
N PHE A 504 7.76 -1.56 -10.17
CA PHE A 504 8.22 -0.93 -8.93
C PHE A 504 7.07 -0.29 -8.17
N GLY A 505 6.20 0.47 -8.84
CA GLY A 505 5.00 1.05 -8.25
C GLY A 505 4.11 0.02 -7.58
N ARG A 506 3.90 -1.15 -8.19
CA ARG A 506 3.15 -2.24 -7.57
C ARG A 506 3.86 -2.80 -6.33
N MET A 507 5.18 -2.98 -6.41
CA MET A 507 5.96 -3.48 -5.28
C MET A 507 5.85 -2.54 -4.08
N THR A 508 6.08 -1.25 -4.28
CA THR A 508 6.05 -0.24 -3.22
C THR A 508 4.64 -0.04 -2.66
N THR A 509 3.61 0.06 -3.52
CA THR A 509 2.22 0.18 -3.07
C THR A 509 1.72 -1.03 -2.27
N LYS A 510 2.25 -2.24 -2.51
CA LYS A 510 1.97 -3.38 -1.61
C LYS A 510 2.55 -3.15 -0.22
N ILE A 511 3.76 -2.62 -0.11
CA ILE A 511 4.41 -2.35 1.17
C ILE A 511 3.64 -1.25 1.91
N ILE A 512 3.28 -0.16 1.23
CA ILE A 512 2.49 0.93 1.79
C ILE A 512 1.13 0.41 2.26
N LEU A 513 0.42 -0.36 1.45
CA LEU A 513 -0.86 -0.94 1.85
C LEU A 513 -0.70 -1.85 3.08
N ALA A 514 0.35 -2.68 3.13
CA ALA A 514 0.62 -3.54 4.27
C ALA A 514 0.90 -2.73 5.53
N HIS A 515 1.65 -1.64 5.43
CA HIS A 515 1.88 -0.69 6.52
C HIS A 515 0.56 -0.10 7.03
N LEU A 516 -0.26 0.48 6.14
CA LEU A 516 -1.52 1.13 6.48
C LEU A 516 -2.56 0.19 7.10
N THR A 517 -2.50 -1.10 6.73
CA THR A 517 -3.44 -2.13 7.17
C THR A 517 -2.84 -3.10 8.19
N ARG A 518 -1.65 -2.79 8.73
CA ARG A 518 -0.90 -3.59 9.71
C ARG A 518 -0.72 -5.06 9.31
N GLN A 519 -0.50 -5.31 8.03
CA GLN A 519 -0.26 -6.64 7.48
C GLN A 519 1.24 -6.96 7.46
N PRO A 520 1.62 -8.26 7.40
CA PRO A 520 3.00 -8.67 7.22
C PRO A 520 3.65 -8.12 5.95
N PHE A 521 4.97 -7.99 5.97
CA PHE A 521 5.73 -7.43 4.85
C PHE A 521 5.55 -8.28 3.57
N PRO A 522 5.22 -7.67 2.42
CA PRO A 522 5.02 -8.39 1.17
C PRO A 522 6.33 -8.66 0.44
N TYR A 523 6.78 -9.92 0.44
CA TYR A 523 8.03 -10.34 -0.21
C TYR A 523 7.96 -10.49 -1.73
N TRP A 524 6.76 -10.55 -2.32
CA TRP A 524 6.60 -10.81 -3.75
C TRP A 524 5.42 -10.06 -4.37
N THR A 525 5.60 -9.64 -5.62
CA THR A 525 4.52 -9.21 -6.51
C THR A 525 4.61 -10.01 -7.80
N VAL A 526 3.47 -10.44 -8.35
CA VAL A 526 3.41 -11.22 -9.61
C VAL A 526 4.11 -10.50 -10.77
N MET A 527 4.19 -9.17 -10.71
CA MET A 527 4.89 -8.36 -11.69
C MET A 527 6.40 -8.54 -11.71
N LEU A 528 7.03 -9.10 -10.67
CA LEU A 528 8.46 -9.45 -10.72
C LEU A 528 8.72 -10.69 -11.58
N THR A 529 7.72 -11.56 -11.77
CA THR A 529 7.91 -12.83 -12.49
C THR A 529 8.36 -12.63 -13.94
N PRO A 530 7.75 -11.75 -14.76
CA PRO A 530 8.23 -11.52 -16.11
C PRO A 530 9.56 -10.74 -16.17
N LEU A 531 9.90 -9.97 -15.14
CA LEU A 531 11.24 -9.35 -15.06
C LEU A 531 12.33 -10.41 -14.87
N VAL A 532 12.12 -11.36 -13.97
CA VAL A 532 13.01 -12.54 -13.81
C VAL A 532 13.03 -13.37 -15.10
N GLY A 533 11.87 -13.55 -15.74
CA GLY A 533 11.77 -14.24 -17.02
C GLY A 533 12.59 -13.56 -18.12
N GLY A 534 12.49 -12.23 -18.27
CA GLY A 534 13.30 -11.45 -19.20
C GLY A 534 14.80 -11.55 -18.91
N ALA A 535 15.19 -11.50 -17.63
CA ALA A 535 16.57 -11.72 -17.22
C ALA A 535 17.10 -13.10 -17.61
N ILE A 536 16.29 -14.16 -17.51
CA ILE A 536 16.68 -15.51 -17.97
C ILE A 536 16.74 -15.55 -19.50
N LEU A 537 15.74 -15.00 -20.19
CA LEU A 537 15.66 -14.99 -21.66
C LEU A 537 16.84 -14.26 -22.30
N GLY A 538 17.22 -13.09 -21.77
CA GLY A 538 18.40 -12.34 -22.21
C GLY A 538 19.72 -13.06 -21.92
N ASN A 539 19.70 -14.20 -21.23
CA ASN A 539 20.89 -14.93 -20.80
C ASN A 539 20.91 -16.41 -21.21
N LEU A 540 20.00 -16.85 -22.07
CA LEU A 540 19.97 -18.22 -22.58
C LEU A 540 21.34 -18.73 -23.09
N PRO A 541 22.19 -17.94 -23.79
CA PRO A 541 23.53 -18.37 -24.19
C PRO A 541 24.46 -18.77 -23.05
N ARG A 542 24.28 -18.21 -21.84
CA ARG A 542 25.05 -18.60 -20.65
C ARG A 542 24.70 -20.01 -20.18
N PHE A 543 23.55 -20.54 -20.60
CA PHE A 543 23.06 -21.88 -20.29
C PHE A 543 23.21 -22.86 -21.47
N GLY A 544 23.95 -22.49 -22.52
CA GLY A 544 24.15 -23.32 -23.72
C GLY A 544 22.97 -23.34 -24.70
N LEU A 545 22.01 -22.41 -24.54
CA LEU A 545 20.86 -22.26 -25.42
C LEU A 545 21.07 -21.09 -26.42
N PRO A 546 20.45 -21.10 -27.61
CA PRO A 546 20.56 -19.98 -28.56
C PRO A 546 20.09 -18.64 -27.97
N ALA A 547 20.72 -17.55 -28.40
CA ALA A 547 20.27 -16.20 -28.07
C ALA A 547 18.86 -15.95 -28.63
N VAL A 548 18.05 -15.20 -27.87
CA VAL A 548 16.74 -14.74 -28.36
C VAL A 548 16.94 -13.71 -29.47
N SER A 549 16.06 -13.71 -30.47
CA SER A 549 16.10 -12.69 -31.52
C SER A 549 15.59 -11.34 -31.00
N VAL A 550 16.02 -10.25 -31.64
CA VAL A 550 15.55 -8.87 -31.37
C VAL A 550 14.02 -8.80 -31.36
N PHE A 551 13.37 -9.48 -32.31
CA PHE A 551 11.92 -9.54 -32.42
C PHE A 551 11.27 -10.17 -31.18
N VAL A 552 11.78 -11.32 -30.73
CA VAL A 552 11.22 -12.03 -29.57
C VAL A 552 11.41 -11.21 -28.30
N GLU A 553 12.60 -10.65 -28.09
CA GLU A 553 12.90 -9.85 -26.90
C GLU A 553 12.05 -8.58 -26.84
N LEU A 554 11.86 -7.87 -27.96
CA LEU A 554 11.00 -6.70 -28.04
C LEU A 554 9.53 -7.03 -27.77
N TRP A 555 8.99 -8.09 -28.37
CA TRP A 555 7.61 -8.49 -28.14
C TRP A 555 7.38 -9.01 -26.72
N TYR A 556 8.39 -9.65 -26.11
CA TYR A 556 8.36 -10.01 -24.70
C TYR A 556 8.23 -8.75 -23.83
N LEU A 557 9.07 -7.73 -24.06
CA LEU A 557 9.00 -6.47 -23.32
C LEU A 557 7.66 -5.75 -23.52
N ARG A 558 7.11 -5.72 -24.74
CA ARG A 558 5.79 -5.11 -25.02
C ARG A 558 4.65 -5.87 -24.32
N ALA A 559 4.66 -7.20 -24.38
CA ALA A 559 3.69 -8.02 -23.67
C ALA A 559 3.78 -7.81 -22.16
N TYR A 560 5.01 -7.71 -21.64
CA TYR A 560 5.25 -7.40 -20.24
C TYR A 560 4.73 -6.02 -19.85
N PHE A 561 4.96 -4.99 -20.67
CA PHE A 561 4.39 -3.66 -20.45
C PHE A 561 2.87 -3.70 -20.35
N VAL A 562 2.18 -4.32 -21.31
CA VAL A 562 0.71 -4.46 -21.30
C VAL A 562 0.24 -5.22 -20.06
N PHE A 563 0.90 -6.32 -19.72
CA PHE A 563 0.62 -7.06 -18.50
C PHE A 563 0.77 -6.19 -17.24
N ALA A 564 1.85 -5.41 -17.15
CA ALA A 564 2.11 -4.54 -16.02
C ALA A 564 1.02 -3.46 -15.89
N VAL A 565 0.68 -2.78 -16.98
CA VAL A 565 -0.40 -1.77 -17.01
C VAL A 565 -1.72 -2.38 -16.53
N VAL A 566 -2.16 -3.49 -17.13
CA VAL A 566 -3.45 -4.12 -16.81
C VAL A 566 -3.51 -4.55 -15.34
N VAL A 567 -2.47 -5.23 -14.85
CA VAL A 567 -2.44 -5.71 -13.46
C VAL A 567 -2.37 -4.56 -12.46
N TYR A 568 -1.62 -3.49 -12.75
CA TYR A 568 -1.52 -2.33 -11.87
C TYR A 568 -2.86 -1.61 -11.75
N PHE A 569 -3.47 -1.23 -12.88
CA PHE A 569 -4.72 -0.47 -12.86
C PHE A 569 -5.89 -1.28 -12.32
N ARG A 570 -5.95 -2.58 -12.62
CA ARG A 570 -6.97 -3.46 -12.03
C ARG A 570 -6.84 -3.49 -10.51
N TRP A 571 -5.63 -3.66 -9.99
CA TRP A 571 -5.39 -3.65 -8.55
C TRP A 571 -5.71 -2.28 -7.93
N ALA A 572 -5.23 -1.19 -8.52
CA ALA A 572 -5.47 0.16 -8.03
C ALA A 572 -6.97 0.47 -7.95
N PHE A 573 -7.72 0.13 -9.00
CA PHE A 573 -9.18 0.28 -9.04
C PHE A 573 -9.86 -0.48 -7.90
N LEU A 574 -9.50 -1.75 -7.68
CA LEU A 574 -10.09 -2.58 -6.63
C LEU A 574 -9.77 -2.03 -5.23
N VAL A 575 -8.51 -1.70 -4.95
CA VAL A 575 -8.10 -1.22 -3.62
C VAL A 575 -8.66 0.17 -3.32
N ILE A 576 -8.58 1.11 -4.26
CA ILE A 576 -9.11 2.47 -4.08
C ILE A 576 -10.62 2.41 -3.81
N ASN A 577 -11.38 1.62 -4.59
CA ASN A 577 -12.82 1.51 -4.39
C ASN A 577 -13.17 0.86 -3.05
N SER A 578 -12.45 -0.19 -2.64
CA SER A 578 -12.67 -0.83 -1.33
C SER A 578 -12.41 0.14 -0.17
N ILE A 579 -11.31 0.91 -0.22
CA ILE A 579 -11.01 1.90 0.81
C ILE A 579 -12.02 3.05 0.79
N CYS A 580 -12.40 3.55 -0.38
CA CYS A 580 -13.41 4.60 -0.54
C CYS A 580 -14.76 4.18 0.03
N ALA A 581 -15.21 2.96 -0.29
CA ALA A 581 -16.45 2.40 0.24
C ALA A 581 -16.39 2.26 1.76
N TYR A 582 -15.27 1.78 2.30
CA TYR A 582 -15.08 1.60 3.74
C TYR A 582 -15.05 2.91 4.53
N LEU A 583 -14.38 3.94 4.00
CA LEU A 583 -14.24 5.24 4.64
C LEU A 583 -15.41 6.20 4.33
N GLY A 584 -16.30 5.84 3.40
CA GLY A 584 -17.37 6.72 2.93
C GLY A 584 -16.84 8.00 2.28
N ILE A 585 -15.80 7.89 1.45
CA ILE A 585 -15.16 9.02 0.77
C ILE A 585 -15.13 8.83 -0.75
N ASN A 586 -15.08 9.94 -1.47
CA ASN A 586 -14.79 9.93 -2.91
C ASN A 586 -13.28 10.14 -3.09
N CYS A 587 -12.65 9.37 -3.98
CA CYS A 587 -11.20 9.43 -4.18
C CYS A 587 -10.74 10.80 -4.72
N LEU A 588 -11.44 11.35 -5.71
CA LEU A 588 -10.95 12.47 -6.53
C LEU A 588 -11.67 13.80 -6.28
N THR A 589 -12.78 13.79 -5.53
CA THR A 589 -13.60 14.97 -5.28
C THR A 589 -14.11 14.99 -3.85
N ILE A 590 -14.38 16.17 -3.29
CA ILE A 590 -14.97 16.34 -1.97
C ILE A 590 -16.42 16.81 -2.15
N PRO A 591 -17.43 16.05 -1.67
CA PRO A 591 -18.84 16.46 -1.79
C PRO A 591 -19.13 17.77 -1.05
N THR A 592 -19.95 18.66 -1.62
CA THR A 592 -20.28 19.98 -1.06
C THR A 592 -20.79 19.92 0.38
N LYS A 593 -21.61 18.91 0.71
CA LYS A 593 -22.12 18.69 2.07
C LYS A 593 -20.98 18.44 3.07
N LYS A 594 -19.95 17.70 2.67
CA LYS A 594 -18.78 17.39 3.50
C LYS A 594 -17.87 18.62 3.67
N ILE A 595 -17.75 19.45 2.64
CA ILE A 595 -17.05 20.74 2.73
C ILE A 595 -17.72 21.64 3.77
N ALA A 596 -19.05 21.81 3.68
CA ALA A 596 -19.81 22.62 4.64
C ALA A 596 -19.64 22.10 6.08
N ALA A 597 -19.83 20.80 6.29
CA ALA A 597 -19.66 20.17 7.61
C ALA A 597 -18.23 20.34 8.17
N ASN A 598 -17.21 20.21 7.34
CA ASN A 598 -15.81 20.38 7.76
C ASN A 598 -15.45 21.83 8.07
N GLN A 599 -16.11 22.81 7.43
CA GLN A 599 -15.93 24.24 7.73
C GLN A 599 -16.66 24.69 9.01
N GLU A 600 -17.73 23.98 9.42
CA GLU A 600 -18.46 24.26 10.66
C GLU A 600 -17.77 23.70 11.91
N LYS A 601 -17.07 22.55 11.80
CA LYS A 601 -16.31 21.93 12.90
C LYS A 601 -15.36 22.88 13.66
N PRO A 602 -14.50 23.69 12.99
CA PRO A 602 -13.62 24.64 13.69
C PRO A 602 -14.37 25.85 14.30
N LYS A 603 -15.61 26.15 13.88
CA LYS A 603 -16.42 27.22 14.49
C LYS A 603 -17.09 26.76 15.79
N ALA A 604 -17.49 25.49 15.88
CA ALA A 604 -18.10 24.92 17.08
C ALA A 604 -17.12 24.82 18.27
N SER A 605 -15.85 24.46 18.02
CA SER A 605 -14.83 24.39 19.08
C SER A 605 -14.47 25.76 19.68
N ASN A 606 -14.52 26.83 18.87
CA ASN A 606 -14.28 28.20 19.34
C ASN A 606 -15.51 28.88 19.95
N GLY A 607 -16.73 28.38 19.67
CA GLY A 607 -17.98 28.86 20.26
C GLY A 607 -18.18 28.40 21.72
N ALA A 608 -17.74 27.18 22.05
CA ALA A 608 -17.83 26.63 23.40
C ALA A 608 -16.89 27.34 24.41
N ALA A 609 -15.77 27.91 23.95
CA ALA A 609 -14.82 28.61 24.80
C ALA A 609 -15.27 30.03 25.23
N LYS A 610 -16.31 30.60 24.60
CA LYS A 610 -16.79 31.96 24.91
C LYS A 610 -17.95 32.04 25.89
N THR A 611 -18.54 30.93 26.31
CA THR A 611 -19.71 30.90 27.21
C THR A 611 -19.40 30.60 28.68
N VAL A 612 -18.14 30.38 29.05
CA VAL A 612 -17.73 30.12 30.45
C VAL A 612 -16.71 31.16 30.90
N ASN A 613 -17.14 32.41 31.07
CA ASN A 613 -16.47 33.39 31.95
C ASN A 613 -17.44 34.55 32.25
N GLY A 614 -18.55 34.19 32.92
CA GLY A 614 -19.36 35.15 33.67
C GLY A 614 -18.64 35.48 34.98
N PHE A 615 -18.10 36.70 35.03
CA PHE A 615 -17.46 37.36 36.17
C PHE A 615 -18.08 37.02 37.55
N ARG A 616 -17.23 36.63 38.52
CA ARG A 616 -17.49 36.87 39.94
C ARG A 616 -16.36 37.72 40.52
N ALA A 617 -16.68 38.98 40.77
CA ALA A 617 -15.79 39.97 41.38
C ALA A 617 -15.36 39.53 42.79
N GLY A 618 -14.11 39.85 43.14
CA GLY A 618 -13.41 39.27 44.28
C GLY A 618 -13.72 39.85 45.65
N LYS A 619 -13.05 39.27 46.65
CA LYS A 619 -12.58 39.94 47.85
C LYS A 619 -11.34 39.21 48.36
N ARG A 620 -10.23 39.94 48.39
CA ARG A 620 -8.97 39.61 49.05
C ARG A 620 -9.14 39.94 50.53
N SER A 621 -8.75 39.04 51.40
CA SER A 621 -8.31 39.34 52.76
C SER A 621 -7.10 38.46 53.03
N ASP A 622 -6.00 39.18 53.27
CA ASP A 622 -4.66 38.80 53.75
C ASP A 622 -3.70 38.13 52.75
#